data_AF-A0AAW4MC56-F1
#
_entry.id   AF-A0AAW4MC56-F1
#
_cell.length_a   1.000
_cell.length_b   1.000
_cell.length_c   1.000
_cell.angle_alpha   90.00
_cell.angle_beta   90.00
_cell.angle_gamma   90.00
#
_symmetry.space_group_name_H-M   'P 1'
#
loop_
_entity.id
_entity.type
_entity.pdbx_description
1 polymer ?
#
loop_
_entity_poly.entity_id
_entity_poly.type
_entity_poly.pdbx_seq_one_letter_code
_entity_poly.pdbx_strand_id
1 'polypeptide(L)'
;MTHNCLLDAIRNGELICLGGGGPAGEEQRTALKACHDRQSGLWGLRCGNKITVLPQYREVFDLCANRAAVRFTDGRTGVVDDSGTPLMVTDRCRRLRFLKGELLSVTKED
;
A
#
# COMPACT_ATOMS: atom_id res chain seq x y z
N MET A 1 17.23 -4.80 35.18
CA MET A 1 15.85 -5.34 35.18
C MET A 1 15.44 -5.55 33.73
N THR A 2 15.74 -6.70 33.16
CA THR A 2 15.28 -7.12 31.83
C THR A 2 13.98 -7.87 32.01
N HIS A 3 12.90 -7.10 32.11
CA HIS A 3 11.56 -7.61 32.33
C HIS A 3 10.65 -7.10 31.21
N ASN A 4 10.02 -8.04 30.53
CA ASN A 4 8.61 -7.91 30.18
C ASN A 4 8.18 -6.78 29.22
N CYS A 5 8.63 -6.82 27.96
CA CYS A 5 7.76 -6.46 26.85
C CYS A 5 7.33 -7.74 26.10
N LEU A 6 7.00 -8.84 26.78
CA LEU A 6 5.60 -9.14 27.14
C LEU A 6 4.60 -8.38 26.23
N LEU A 7 4.12 -9.05 25.19
CA LEU A 7 2.84 -8.74 24.52
C LEU A 7 2.77 -7.52 23.57
N ASP A 8 3.55 -7.47 22.49
CA ASP A 8 3.06 -6.78 21.26
C ASP A 8 2.46 -7.78 20.24
N ALA A 9 2.42 -9.06 20.61
CA ALA A 9 1.78 -10.13 19.84
C ALA A 9 0.23 -10.04 19.84
N ILE A 10 -0.36 -8.92 20.25
CA ILE A 10 -1.80 -8.71 20.32
C ILE A 10 -2.12 -7.30 19.78
N ARG A 11 -2.92 -7.22 18.71
CA ARG A 11 -3.46 -6.03 18.01
C ARG A 11 -2.56 -5.48 16.89
N ASN A 12 -2.42 -6.10 15.72
CA ASN A 12 -3.47 -6.19 14.67
C ASN A 12 -4.63 -5.15 14.71
N GLY A 13 -4.58 -4.09 15.53
CA GLY A 13 -5.79 -3.45 16.06
C GLY A 13 -6.00 -2.00 15.70
N GLU A 14 -5.17 -1.38 14.84
CA GLU A 14 -5.48 -0.02 14.39
C GLU A 14 -4.97 0.28 12.98
N LEU A 15 -5.10 -0.70 12.08
CA LEU A 15 -4.95 -0.49 10.66
C LEU A 15 -6.19 0.23 10.10
N ILE A 16 -6.17 1.56 10.11
CA ILE A 16 -7.28 2.35 9.57
C ILE A 16 -7.33 2.14 8.06
N CYS A 17 -8.47 1.66 7.59
CA CYS A 17 -8.74 1.38 6.19
C CYS A 17 -9.16 2.69 5.51
N LEU A 18 -8.37 3.18 4.56
CA LEU A 18 -8.81 4.29 3.69
C LEU A 18 -9.43 3.71 2.40
N GLY A 19 -10.76 3.78 2.31
CA GLY A 19 -11.61 3.59 1.10
C GLY A 19 -11.89 2.13 0.67
N GLY A 20 -13.07 1.74 0.18
CA GLY A 20 -14.36 2.41 -0.07
C GLY A 20 -15.41 1.33 -0.37
N GLY A 21 -16.68 1.57 -0.01
CA GLY A 21 -17.79 0.64 -0.23
C GLY A 21 -18.27 0.60 -1.68
N GLY A 22 -18.53 -0.61 -2.19
CA GLY A 22 -19.16 -0.90 -3.49
C GLY A 22 -19.50 -2.39 -3.58
N PRO A 23 -20.60 -2.80 -4.24
CA PRO A 23 -21.31 -4.03 -3.94
C PRO A 23 -20.63 -5.30 -4.46
N ALA A 24 -20.92 -6.39 -3.76
CA ALA A 24 -20.49 -7.75 -4.02
C ALA A 24 -21.05 -8.29 -5.33
N GLY A 25 -20.18 -8.85 -6.15
CA GLY A 25 -20.55 -9.61 -7.32
C GLY A 25 -19.32 -9.83 -8.19
N GLU A 26 -18.98 -11.09 -8.42
CA GLU A 26 -18.03 -11.60 -9.41
C GLU A 26 -16.57 -11.73 -8.93
N GLU A 27 -16.19 -12.98 -8.65
CA GLU A 27 -14.84 -13.49 -8.33
C GLU A 27 -14.18 -12.87 -7.07
N GLN A 28 -14.15 -13.61 -5.95
CA GLN A 28 -13.53 -13.18 -4.68
C GLN A 28 -11.99 -13.08 -4.72
N ARG A 29 -11.42 -12.48 -5.77
CA ARG A 29 -10.08 -11.91 -5.74
C ARG A 29 -10.11 -10.76 -4.76
N THR A 30 -9.60 -11.02 -3.56
CA THR A 30 -9.71 -10.06 -2.47
C THR A 30 -8.96 -8.79 -2.87
N ALA A 31 -9.67 -7.66 -2.94
CA ALA A 31 -9.11 -6.42 -3.47
C ALA A 31 -7.86 -6.01 -2.68
N LEU A 32 -6.81 -5.58 -3.40
CA LEU A 32 -5.58 -5.07 -2.80
C LEU A 32 -5.91 -3.79 -2.02
N LYS A 33 -5.45 -3.72 -0.78
CA LYS A 33 -5.65 -2.57 0.10
C LYS A 33 -4.32 -2.11 0.69
N ALA A 34 -4.17 -0.80 0.82
CA ALA A 34 -3.06 -0.20 1.54
C ALA A 34 -3.29 -0.32 3.04
N CYS A 35 -2.19 -0.47 3.78
CA CYS A 35 -2.22 -0.69 5.22
C CYS A 35 -1.18 0.23 5.88
N HIS A 36 -1.61 1.20 6.68
CA HIS A 36 -0.71 2.15 7.34
C HIS A 36 -0.28 1.60 8.71
N ASP A 37 1.03 1.48 8.91
CA ASP A 37 1.62 1.17 10.19
C ASP A 37 1.99 2.46 10.93
N ARG A 38 1.32 2.71 12.05
CA ARG A 38 1.52 3.93 12.83
C ARG A 38 2.82 3.96 13.61
N GLN A 39 3.39 2.79 13.93
CA GLN A 39 4.62 2.73 14.71
C GLN A 39 5.82 3.19 13.88
N SER A 40 5.91 2.73 12.63
CA SER A 40 6.95 3.14 11.68
C SER A 40 6.58 4.37 10.84
N GLY A 41 5.29 4.68 10.71
CA GLY A 41 4.79 5.69 9.77
C GLY A 41 4.87 5.24 8.30
N LEU A 42 5.12 3.95 8.05
CA LEU A 42 5.21 3.38 6.71
C LEU A 42 3.92 2.68 6.31
N TRP A 43 3.79 2.46 5.02
CA TRP A 43 2.67 1.77 4.39
C TRP A 43 3.11 0.40 3.88
N GLY A 44 2.24 -0.58 4.06
CA GLY A 44 2.31 -1.90 3.44
C GLY A 44 1.10 -2.16 2.56
N LEU A 45 0.99 -3.40 2.09
CA LEU A 45 -0.12 -3.87 1.26
C LEU A 45 -0.72 -5.15 1.84
N ARG A 46 -2.01 -5.33 1.62
CA ARG A 46 -2.73 -6.55 1.98
C ARG A 46 -3.75 -6.93 0.93
N CYS A 47 -3.87 -8.23 0.72
CA CYS A 47 -4.91 -8.83 -0.10
C CYS A 47 -5.92 -9.46 0.86
N GLY A 48 -7.07 -8.81 1.04
CA GLY A 48 -8.05 -9.22 2.05
C GLY A 48 -7.52 -9.10 3.48
N ASN A 49 -7.55 -10.22 4.21
CA ASN A 49 -7.08 -10.31 5.59
C ASN A 49 -5.58 -10.66 5.68
N LYS A 50 -4.92 -10.94 4.55
CA LYS A 50 -3.51 -11.33 4.51
C LYS A 50 -2.64 -10.13 4.16
N ILE A 51 -1.73 -9.75 5.05
CA ILE A 51 -0.65 -8.82 4.73
C ILE A 51 0.24 -9.48 3.67
N THR A 52 0.36 -8.86 2.51
CA THR A 52 1.18 -9.35 1.39
C THR A 52 2.52 -8.63 1.35
N VAL A 53 2.55 -7.36 1.78
CA VAL A 53 3.77 -6.56 1.87
C VAL A 53 3.80 -5.89 3.23
N LEU A 54 4.90 -6.11 3.97
CA LEU A 54 5.13 -5.42 5.24
C LEU A 54 5.27 -3.90 5.03
N PRO A 55 5.07 -3.08 6.07
CA PRO A 55 5.25 -1.63 5.97
C PRO A 55 6.66 -1.26 5.51
N GLN A 56 6.78 -0.80 4.27
CA GLN A 56 8.06 -0.47 3.63
C GLN A 56 7.97 0.71 2.64
N TYR A 57 6.76 1.22 2.38
CA TYR A 57 6.53 2.35 1.50
C TYR A 57 6.32 3.61 2.32
N ARG A 58 6.85 4.75 1.86
CA ARG A 58 6.54 6.04 2.49
C ARG A 58 5.11 6.48 2.27
N GLU A 59 4.54 6.11 1.13
CA GLU A 59 3.20 6.52 0.73
C GLU A 59 2.64 5.51 -0.27
N VAL A 60 1.33 5.29 -0.21
CA VAL A 60 0.57 4.60 -1.28
C VAL A 60 -0.38 5.63 -1.87
N PHE A 61 -0.14 6.00 -3.13
CA PHE A 61 -0.89 7.06 -3.79
C PHE A 61 -2.24 6.59 -4.33
N ASP A 62 -2.27 5.38 -4.89
CA ASP A 62 -3.43 4.86 -5.60
C ASP A 62 -3.36 3.32 -5.69
N LEU A 63 -4.51 2.67 -5.87
CA LEU A 63 -4.66 1.21 -5.92
C LEU A 63 -5.57 0.86 -7.09
N CYS A 64 -5.14 -0.07 -7.93
CA CYS A 64 -5.93 -0.52 -9.07
C CYS A 64 -5.79 -2.03 -9.23
N ALA A 65 -6.91 -2.76 -9.09
CA ALA A 65 -6.95 -4.21 -9.07
C ALA A 65 -5.93 -4.82 -8.08
N ASN A 66 -4.85 -5.40 -8.60
CA ASN A 66 -3.74 -6.03 -7.89
C ASN A 66 -2.41 -5.27 -8.08
N ARG A 67 -2.49 -3.97 -8.32
CA ARG A 67 -1.35 -3.06 -8.43
C ARG A 67 -1.51 -1.88 -7.47
N ALA A 68 -0.39 -1.39 -6.96
CA ALA A 68 -0.33 -0.21 -6.11
C ALA A 68 0.68 0.80 -6.65
N ALA A 69 0.29 2.08 -6.69
CA ALA A 69 1.19 3.17 -6.95
C ALA A 69 1.77 3.66 -5.62
N VAL A 70 3.09 3.61 -5.46
CA VAL A 70 3.77 3.81 -4.17
C VAL A 70 4.94 4.78 -4.28
N ARG A 71 5.33 5.34 -3.13
CA ARG A 71 6.61 6.01 -2.91
C ARG A 71 7.51 5.11 -2.07
N PHE A 72 8.67 4.78 -2.61
CA PHE A 72 9.70 4.02 -1.90
C PHE A 72 10.38 4.87 -0.82
N THR A 73 11.03 4.24 0.14
CA THR A 73 11.80 4.91 1.21
C THR A 73 12.94 5.78 0.68
N ASP A 74 13.50 5.41 -0.47
CA ASP A 74 14.52 6.14 -1.24
C ASP A 74 13.96 7.39 -1.97
N GLY A 75 12.65 7.65 -1.87
CA GLY A 75 11.96 8.80 -2.45
C GLY A 75 11.51 8.61 -3.89
N ARG A 76 12.06 7.62 -4.61
CA ARG A 76 11.57 7.20 -5.92
C ARG A 76 10.11 6.75 -5.84
N THR A 77 9.42 6.81 -6.97
CA THR A 77 8.02 6.43 -7.06
C THR A 77 7.84 5.30 -8.06
N GLY A 78 6.76 4.53 -7.98
CA GLY A 78 6.57 3.43 -8.89
C GLY A 78 5.26 2.69 -8.71
N VAL A 79 5.09 1.65 -9.52
CA VAL A 79 3.98 0.71 -9.46
C VAL A 79 4.51 -0.63 -9.02
N VAL A 80 3.87 -1.24 -8.03
CA VAL A 80 4.16 -2.60 -7.55
C VAL A 80 2.95 -3.49 -7.76
N ASP A 81 3.16 -4.80 -7.85
CA ASP A 81 2.10 -5.81 -7.80
C ASP A 81 1.62 -6.05 -6.35
N ASP A 82 0.70 -7.00 -6.17
CA ASP A 82 0.16 -7.36 -4.85
C ASP A 82 1.21 -7.95 -3.89
N SER A 83 2.30 -8.49 -4.43
CA SER A 83 3.43 -9.05 -3.68
C SER A 83 4.53 -8.02 -3.39
N GLY A 84 4.38 -6.78 -3.88
CA GLY A 84 5.35 -5.70 -3.70
C GLY A 84 6.51 -5.72 -4.71
N THR A 85 6.43 -6.55 -5.73
CA THR A 85 7.38 -6.59 -6.85
C THR A 85 7.19 -5.33 -7.70
N PRO A 86 8.24 -4.53 -7.94
CA PRO A 86 8.14 -3.36 -8.79
C PRO A 86 7.88 -3.75 -10.24
N LEU A 87 6.75 -3.30 -10.78
CA LEU A 87 6.36 -3.42 -12.19
C LEU A 87 6.88 -2.23 -13.01
N MET A 88 6.98 -1.06 -12.38
CA MET A 88 7.54 0.16 -12.98
C MET A 88 8.15 1.01 -11.88
N VAL A 89 9.35 1.53 -12.11
CA VAL A 89 9.97 2.52 -11.23
C VAL A 89 10.19 3.79 -12.04
N THR A 90 9.76 4.91 -11.47
CA THR A 90 9.91 6.25 -11.99
C THR A 90 10.73 7.07 -11.00
N ASP A 91 11.22 8.23 -11.46
CA ASP A 91 11.91 9.18 -10.60
C ASP A 91 10.96 9.77 -9.53
N ARG A 92 11.45 10.73 -8.74
CA ARG A 92 10.69 11.40 -7.69
C ARG A 92 9.54 12.16 -8.31
N CYS A 93 8.34 11.73 -7.98
CA CYS A 93 7.11 12.35 -8.43
C CYS A 93 6.27 12.73 -7.21
N ARG A 94 5.55 13.84 -7.32
CA ARG A 94 4.66 14.32 -6.27
C ARG A 94 3.47 13.40 -6.09
N ARG A 95 2.95 12.85 -7.18
CA ARG A 95 1.77 11.98 -7.19
C ARG A 95 1.77 11.01 -8.37
N LEU A 96 1.26 9.81 -8.11
CA LEU A 96 0.94 8.78 -9.10
C LEU A 96 -0.53 8.39 -8.97
N ARG A 97 -1.25 8.26 -10.08
CA ARG A 97 -2.63 7.76 -10.07
C ARG A 97 -2.92 6.92 -11.30
N PHE A 98 -3.64 5.81 -11.10
CA PHE A 98 -4.18 5.01 -12.19
C PHE A 98 -5.41 5.71 -12.80
N LEU A 99 -5.45 5.83 -14.11
CA LEU A 99 -6.60 6.31 -14.87
C LEU A 99 -7.43 5.12 -15.39
N LYS A 100 -8.68 5.40 -15.77
CA LYS A 100 -9.62 4.41 -16.30
C LYS A 100 -9.03 3.79 -17.58
N GLY A 101 -8.46 2.59 -17.48
CA GLY A 101 -7.79 1.89 -18.58
C GLY A 101 -6.27 1.72 -18.47
N GLU A 102 -5.68 1.69 -17.27
CA GLU A 102 -4.26 1.40 -16.98
C GLU A 102 -3.24 2.53 -17.21
N LEU A 103 -3.65 3.70 -17.74
CA LEU A 103 -2.73 4.83 -17.92
C LEU A 103 -2.36 5.48 -16.59
N LEU A 104 -1.06 5.63 -16.29
CA LEU A 104 -0.62 6.38 -15.11
C LEU A 104 -0.54 7.88 -15.40
N SER A 105 -1.18 8.66 -14.52
CA SER A 105 -0.93 10.09 -14.41
C SER A 105 0.21 10.33 -13.41
N VAL A 106 1.20 11.10 -13.86
CA VAL A 106 2.39 11.47 -13.08
C VAL A 106 2.41 12.98 -12.94
N THR A 107 2.50 13.49 -11.71
CA THR A 107 2.76 14.91 -11.47
C THR A 107 4.17 15.06 -10.90
N LYS A 108 5.05 15.76 -11.61
CA LYS A 108 6.42 16.03 -11.16
C LYS A 108 6.44 17.18 -10.15
N GLU A 109 7.51 17.24 -9.35
CA GLU A 109 7.84 18.47 -8.60
C GLU A 109 8.31 19.55 -9.58
N ASP A 110 7.92 20.81 -9.33
CA ASP A 110 8.29 22.00 -10.12
C ASP A 110 9.75 22.38 -9.86
#